data_AF-L7WEK7-F1
#
_entry.id   AF-L7WEK7-F1
#
_cell.length_a   1.000
_cell.length_b   1.000
_cell.length_c   1.000
_cell.angle_alpha   90.00
_cell.angle_beta   90.00
_cell.angle_gamma   90.00
#
_symmetry.space_group_name_H-M   'P 1'
#
loop_
_entity.id
_entity.type
_entity.pdbx_description
1 polymer ?
#
loop_
_entity_poly.entity_id
_entity_poly.type
_entity_poly.pdbx_seq_one_letter_code
_entity_poly.pdbx_strand_id
1 'polypeptide(L)'
;MHRKLLFIFLLITIVTCNHSAGQNETRGGFKDYYPISVRPDVSVGLGNNQYEQILIEASPVVYYGLYNDMRQALNRDTITTGDAVYFSFQPQFRIYDEESKPVKTPSYKILIGWQKIFKTNEDNFFTAGIESGHYSNGQAGSAFSTEFEDNSEESIAIYDSFTDNTDLAALLNRSTGNFSTNLTRLSLNYRINTFNDQNVPQKIHSFTTTYQLYHNKFIGVADFGGYNPRDIDIYGRHQFELGYEFTSHLKKMRYTISQQLNVTLGSHPSSDPYRSVTSAILYPRDNDLGIMAQFSFGRDDYNYRFLDSFPRFTIGFTWDWFTPFVVKPSQKQIHPESLKSVK
;
A
#
# COMPACT_ATOMS: atom_id res chain seq x y z
N MET A 1 -10.73 -17.76 -28.46
CA MET A 1 -9.58 -18.16 -27.61
C MET A 1 -8.25 -17.53 -28.04
N HIS A 2 -7.92 -17.46 -29.34
CA HIS A 2 -6.62 -16.95 -29.81
C HIS A 2 -6.32 -15.45 -29.58
N ARG A 3 -7.33 -14.56 -29.53
CA ARG A 3 -7.10 -13.12 -29.28
C ARG A 3 -6.67 -12.79 -27.84
N LYS A 4 -7.09 -13.59 -26.85
CA LYS A 4 -6.68 -13.42 -25.44
C LYS A 4 -5.22 -13.86 -25.22
N LEU A 5 -4.78 -14.91 -25.92
CA LEU A 5 -3.39 -15.38 -25.87
C LEU A 5 -2.41 -14.38 -26.50
N LEU A 6 -2.82 -13.73 -27.60
CA LEU A 6 -1.98 -12.75 -28.31
C LEU A 6 -1.73 -11.49 -27.46
N PHE A 7 -2.73 -11.06 -26.67
CA PHE A 7 -2.60 -9.91 -25.77
C PHE A 7 -1.69 -10.22 -24.58
N ILE A 8 -1.76 -11.44 -24.03
CA ILE A 8 -0.86 -11.92 -22.98
C ILE A 8 0.58 -12.01 -23.50
N PHE A 9 0.78 -12.48 -24.73
CA PHE A 9 2.11 -12.55 -25.35
C PHE A 9 2.69 -11.15 -25.64
N LEU A 10 1.86 -10.19 -26.06
CA LEU A 10 2.28 -8.81 -26.30
C LEU A 10 2.69 -8.11 -24.99
N LEU A 11 1.98 -8.37 -23.89
CA LEU A 11 2.34 -7.87 -22.55
C LEU A 11 3.67 -8.46 -22.06
N ILE A 12 3.92 -9.76 -22.31
CA ILE A 12 5.17 -10.43 -21.96
C ILE A 12 6.35 -9.86 -22.78
N THR A 13 6.13 -9.50 -24.04
CA THR A 13 7.21 -9.05 -24.94
C THR A 13 7.61 -7.59 -24.68
N ILE A 14 6.68 -6.72 -24.28
CA ILE A 14 6.99 -5.33 -23.87
C ILE A 14 7.73 -5.29 -22.52
N VAL A 15 7.54 -6.31 -21.67
CA VAL A 15 8.18 -6.39 -20.34
C VAL A 15 9.62 -6.96 -20.40
N THR A 16 10.03 -7.62 -21.48
CA THR A 16 11.37 -8.25 -21.58
C THR A 16 12.53 -7.34 -21.99
N CYS A 17 12.31 -6.05 -22.20
CA CYS A 17 13.39 -5.09 -22.44
C CYS A 17 13.61 -4.19 -21.22
N ASN A 18 14.22 -4.72 -20.16
CA ASN A 18 15.04 -3.89 -19.28
C ASN A 18 16.22 -4.67 -18.71
N HIS A 19 17.31 -3.94 -18.64
CA HIS A 19 18.69 -4.39 -18.63
C HIS A 19 19.07 -5.08 -17.32
N SER A 20 19.74 -6.22 -17.45
CA SER A 20 20.67 -6.71 -16.43
C SER A 20 21.87 -5.76 -16.39
N ALA A 21 22.08 -5.05 -15.30
CA ALA A 21 23.38 -4.47 -14.98
C ALA A 21 23.58 -4.43 -13.47
N GLY A 22 24.63 -5.10 -13.02
CA GLY A 22 25.11 -5.05 -11.64
C GLY A 22 25.34 -3.61 -11.18
N GLN A 23 25.17 -3.44 -9.88
CA GLN A 23 25.27 -2.19 -9.14
C GLN A 23 26.59 -1.45 -9.42
N ASN A 24 26.56 -0.52 -10.38
CA ASN A 24 27.43 0.65 -10.40
C ASN A 24 26.52 1.86 -10.15
N GLU A 25 26.89 2.70 -9.19
CA GLU A 25 26.11 3.85 -8.71
C GLU A 25 25.92 4.97 -9.76
N THR A 26 26.39 4.78 -10.99
CA THR A 26 26.29 5.79 -12.04
C THR A 26 25.58 5.21 -13.25
N ARG A 27 24.23 5.31 -13.27
CA ARG A 27 23.39 5.58 -14.45
C ARG A 27 21.89 5.35 -14.13
N GLY A 28 21.12 6.44 -14.17
CA GLY A 28 19.75 6.55 -14.68
C GLY A 28 18.68 5.61 -14.12
N GLY A 29 17.88 6.13 -13.18
CA GLY A 29 16.62 5.56 -12.71
C GLY A 29 16.38 5.95 -11.25
N PHE A 30 15.15 6.35 -10.89
CA PHE A 30 14.75 6.64 -9.50
C PHE A 30 15.20 5.49 -8.58
N LYS A 31 16.14 5.77 -7.67
CA LYS A 31 16.59 4.83 -6.62
C LYS A 31 16.41 5.45 -5.25
N ASP A 32 15.31 6.19 -5.09
CA ASP A 32 14.84 6.57 -3.76
C ASP A 32 14.54 5.29 -2.97
N TYR A 33 14.66 5.35 -1.65
CA TYR A 33 14.36 4.23 -0.77
C TYR A 33 13.35 4.69 0.28
N TYR A 34 12.21 4.00 0.37
CA TYR A 34 11.17 4.24 1.38
C TYR A 34 10.84 2.91 2.09
N PRO A 35 11.36 2.70 3.32
CA PRO A 35 11.16 1.46 4.08
C PRO A 35 9.69 1.15 4.38
N ILE A 36 8.88 2.18 4.56
CA ILE A 36 7.43 2.08 4.73
C ILE A 36 6.82 2.55 3.42
N SER A 37 6.36 1.60 2.61
CA SER A 37 5.77 1.90 1.31
C SER A 37 4.70 0.89 0.94
N VAL A 38 3.80 1.31 0.04
CA VAL A 38 2.77 0.45 -0.53
C VAL A 38 3.30 -0.09 -1.86
N ARG A 39 3.23 -1.42 -2.03
CA ARG A 39 3.64 -2.07 -3.27
C ARG A 39 2.57 -1.87 -4.34
N PRO A 40 2.93 -1.38 -5.53
CA PRO A 40 1.98 -1.26 -6.61
C PRO A 40 1.69 -2.62 -7.24
N ASP A 41 0.48 -2.80 -7.76
CA ASP A 41 0.08 -4.05 -8.38
C ASP A 41 -0.96 -3.89 -9.51
N VAL A 42 -1.06 -4.94 -10.33
CA VAL A 42 -2.19 -5.18 -11.23
C VAL A 42 -2.52 -6.66 -11.16
N SER A 43 -3.78 -6.99 -10.88
CA SER A 43 -4.20 -8.36 -10.63
C SER A 43 -5.58 -8.70 -11.20
N VAL A 44 -5.80 -10.00 -11.37
CA VAL A 44 -7.09 -10.62 -11.69
C VAL A 44 -7.42 -11.61 -10.60
N GLY A 45 -8.69 -11.90 -10.37
CA GLY A 45 -9.04 -12.74 -9.24
C GLY A 45 -10.42 -13.39 -9.27
N LEU A 46 -10.65 -14.18 -8.24
CA LEU A 46 -11.89 -14.89 -7.94
C LEU A 46 -12.38 -14.50 -6.55
N GLY A 47 -13.71 -14.50 -6.37
CA GLY A 47 -14.36 -14.03 -5.14
C GLY A 47 -14.77 -12.56 -5.27
N ASN A 48 -16.06 -12.30 -5.17
CA ASN A 48 -16.67 -10.99 -5.31
C ASN A 48 -17.79 -10.84 -4.26
N ASN A 49 -18.24 -9.61 -4.04
CA ASN A 49 -19.49 -9.38 -3.31
C ASN A 49 -20.70 -9.83 -4.17
N GLN A 50 -21.89 -9.76 -3.60
CA GLN A 50 -23.13 -10.13 -4.29
C GLN A 50 -23.63 -9.08 -5.30
N TYR A 51 -23.02 -7.89 -5.33
CA TYR A 51 -23.51 -6.74 -6.09
C TYR A 51 -22.74 -6.53 -7.41
N GLU A 52 -21.46 -6.87 -7.46
CA GLU A 52 -20.54 -6.49 -8.54
C GLU A 52 -19.48 -7.57 -8.79
N GLN A 53 -19.13 -7.79 -10.06
CA GLN A 53 -18.09 -8.76 -10.44
C GLN A 53 -16.81 -8.05 -10.88
N ILE A 54 -15.74 -8.14 -10.09
CA ILE A 54 -14.46 -7.49 -10.38
C ILE A 54 -13.61 -8.39 -11.30
N LEU A 55 -13.30 -7.89 -12.50
CA LEU A 55 -12.45 -8.57 -13.48
C LEU A 55 -10.96 -8.33 -13.23
N ILE A 56 -10.59 -7.05 -13.08
CA ILE A 56 -9.21 -6.59 -12.92
C ILE A 56 -9.19 -5.57 -11.79
N GLU A 57 -8.16 -5.63 -10.96
CA GLU A 57 -7.82 -4.60 -9.98
C GLU A 57 -6.43 -4.06 -10.30
N ALA A 58 -6.25 -2.74 -10.19
CA ALA A 58 -4.97 -2.09 -10.41
C ALA A 58 -4.75 -1.02 -9.34
N SER A 59 -3.65 -1.13 -8.61
CA SER A 59 -3.26 -0.17 -7.57
C SER A 59 -1.87 0.37 -7.88
N PRO A 60 -1.69 1.18 -8.93
CA PRO A 60 -0.39 1.77 -9.20
C PRO A 60 -0.07 2.78 -8.08
N VAL A 61 1.17 2.78 -7.61
CA VAL A 61 1.63 3.65 -6.54
C VAL A 61 2.87 4.39 -7.01
N VAL A 62 2.89 5.70 -6.78
CA VAL A 62 4.01 6.57 -7.13
C VAL A 62 4.41 7.39 -5.91
N TYR A 63 5.71 7.43 -5.66
CA TYR A 63 6.34 8.30 -4.68
C TYR A 63 7.17 9.35 -5.41
N TYR A 64 6.95 10.62 -5.09
CA TYR A 64 7.73 11.75 -5.59
C TYR A 64 8.55 12.31 -4.43
N GLY A 65 9.86 12.02 -4.42
CA GLY A 65 10.78 12.50 -3.40
C GLY A 65 11.09 13.98 -3.56
N LEU A 66 10.84 14.77 -2.51
CA LEU A 66 11.33 16.14 -2.39
C LEU A 66 12.74 16.16 -1.79
N TYR A 67 13.00 15.22 -0.88
CA TYR A 67 14.26 15.00 -0.22
C TYR A 67 14.35 13.54 0.20
N ASN A 68 15.49 12.89 -0.01
CA ASN A 68 15.73 11.53 0.48
C ASN A 68 17.24 11.27 0.61
N ASP A 69 17.74 11.12 1.83
CA ASP A 69 19.13 10.73 2.10
C ASP A 69 19.25 9.36 2.78
N MET A 70 18.14 8.62 2.89
CA MET A 70 18.08 7.36 3.64
C MET A 70 19.13 6.35 3.18
N ARG A 71 19.28 6.19 1.87
CA ARG A 71 20.27 5.27 1.29
C ARG A 71 21.69 5.70 1.65
N GLN A 72 21.97 7.00 1.64
CA GLN A 72 23.27 7.53 2.03
C GLN A 72 23.54 7.30 3.51
N ALA A 73 22.58 7.57 4.39
CA ALA A 73 22.71 7.37 5.83
C ALA A 73 22.96 5.90 6.20
N LEU A 74 22.25 4.98 5.55
CA LEU A 74 22.42 3.53 5.78
C LEU A 74 23.78 3.00 5.30
N ASN A 75 24.40 3.65 4.33
CA ASN A 75 25.72 3.28 3.79
C ASN A 75 26.91 3.92 4.51
N ARG A 76 26.68 4.63 5.61
CA ARG A 76 27.77 5.15 6.45
C ARG A 76 28.20 4.09 7.47
N ASP A 77 29.50 4.08 7.75
CA ASP A 77 30.11 3.16 8.72
C ASP A 77 29.79 3.55 10.18
N THR A 78 29.20 4.74 10.37
CA THR A 78 28.72 5.28 11.65
C THR A 78 27.20 5.28 11.68
N ILE A 79 26.62 5.08 12.87
CA ILE A 79 25.17 5.16 13.06
C ILE A 79 24.72 6.60 12.74
N THR A 80 24.08 6.75 11.59
CA THR A 80 23.54 8.01 11.10
C THR A 80 22.04 7.80 10.83
N THR A 81 21.23 8.80 11.14
CA THR A 81 19.83 8.81 10.74
C THR A 81 19.69 9.23 9.29
N GLY A 82 18.75 8.63 8.58
CA GLY A 82 18.33 9.09 7.26
C GLY A 82 16.89 9.61 7.30
N ASP A 83 16.58 10.50 6.40
CA ASP A 83 15.32 11.21 6.29
C ASP A 83 14.82 11.20 4.84
N ALA A 84 13.50 11.12 4.69
CA ALA A 84 12.85 11.31 3.41
C ALA A 84 11.57 12.13 3.55
N VAL A 85 11.35 13.05 2.63
CA VAL A 85 10.12 13.86 2.48
C VAL A 85 9.61 13.65 1.06
N TYR A 86 8.34 13.30 0.92
CA TYR A 86 7.79 12.90 -0.37
C TYR A 86 6.29 13.20 -0.48
N PHE A 87 5.81 13.20 -1.72
CA PHE A 87 4.40 13.03 -2.03
C PHE A 87 4.15 11.57 -2.44
N SER A 88 3.06 10.97 -1.99
CA SER A 88 2.59 9.68 -2.48
C SER A 88 1.23 9.83 -3.15
N PHE A 89 1.10 9.23 -4.33
CA PHE A 89 -0.18 9.06 -5.00
C PHE A 89 -0.46 7.57 -5.13
N GLN A 90 -1.55 7.15 -4.51
CA GLN A 90 -1.97 5.75 -4.37
C GLN A 90 -3.41 5.61 -4.90
N PRO A 91 -3.62 5.63 -6.22
CA PRO A 91 -4.89 5.28 -6.81
C PRO A 91 -5.17 3.77 -6.74
N GLN A 92 -6.45 3.41 -6.76
CA GLN A 92 -6.92 2.04 -6.93
C GLN A 92 -8.11 2.02 -7.88
N PHE A 93 -8.07 1.10 -8.85
CA PHE A 93 -9.07 0.97 -9.90
C PHE A 93 -9.57 -0.46 -9.97
N ARG A 94 -10.87 -0.61 -10.19
CA ARG A 94 -11.50 -1.89 -10.50
C ARG A 94 -12.24 -1.81 -11.82
N ILE A 95 -12.01 -2.80 -12.67
CA ILE A 95 -12.77 -3.02 -13.90
C ILE A 95 -13.81 -4.09 -13.62
N TYR A 96 -15.08 -3.76 -13.88
CA TYR A 96 -16.21 -4.64 -13.58
C TYR A 96 -16.72 -5.39 -14.81
N ASP A 97 -17.32 -6.57 -14.60
CA ASP A 97 -17.94 -7.38 -15.65
C ASP A 97 -19.35 -6.87 -15.99
N GLU A 98 -19.42 -5.66 -16.52
CA GLU A 98 -20.64 -4.97 -16.91
C GLU A 98 -20.53 -4.43 -18.35
N GLU A 99 -21.59 -3.84 -18.88
CA GLU A 99 -21.59 -3.25 -20.21
C GLU A 99 -20.46 -2.21 -20.35
N SER A 100 -19.65 -2.35 -21.40
CA SER A 100 -18.44 -1.54 -21.63
C SER A 100 -17.30 -1.69 -20.61
N LYS A 101 -17.40 -2.62 -19.65
CA LYS A 101 -16.36 -2.92 -18.64
C LYS A 101 -15.86 -1.66 -17.92
N PRO A 102 -16.75 -0.97 -17.21
CA PRO A 102 -16.44 0.34 -16.66
C PRO A 102 -15.45 0.23 -15.50
N VAL A 103 -14.74 1.34 -15.27
CA VAL A 103 -14.17 1.66 -13.96
C VAL A 103 -15.22 2.47 -13.22
N LYS A 104 -15.68 1.95 -12.08
CA LYS A 104 -16.64 2.63 -11.21
C LYS A 104 -15.93 3.13 -9.97
N THR A 105 -16.33 4.32 -9.53
CA THR A 105 -15.86 4.96 -8.28
C THR A 105 -14.35 4.70 -8.04
N PRO A 106 -13.44 5.21 -8.89
CA PRO A 106 -12.01 5.00 -8.69
C PRO A 106 -11.54 5.60 -7.36
N SER A 107 -10.61 4.96 -6.68
CA SER A 107 -10.07 5.41 -5.39
C SER A 107 -8.80 6.23 -5.59
N TYR A 108 -8.69 7.36 -4.90
CA TYR A 108 -7.53 8.26 -4.98
C TYR A 108 -7.07 8.66 -3.59
N LYS A 109 -5.89 8.18 -3.19
CA LYS A 109 -5.24 8.62 -1.94
C LYS A 109 -3.97 9.40 -2.25
N ILE A 110 -3.94 10.67 -1.84
CA ILE A 110 -2.82 11.60 -2.04
C ILE A 110 -2.31 12.03 -0.67
N LEU A 111 -1.04 11.75 -0.37
CA LEU A 111 -0.44 12.03 0.94
C LEU A 111 0.87 12.78 0.79
N ILE A 112 1.17 13.66 1.74
CA ILE A 112 2.53 14.12 2.03
C ILE A 112 3.06 13.27 3.16
N GLY A 113 4.27 12.74 2.96
CA GLY A 113 4.93 11.87 3.91
C GLY A 113 6.29 12.38 4.34
N TRP A 114 6.63 12.09 5.59
CA TRP A 114 7.99 12.12 6.09
C TRP A 114 8.31 10.77 6.73
N GLN A 115 9.48 10.24 6.44
CA GLN A 115 10.02 9.06 7.12
C GLN A 115 11.42 9.38 7.65
N LYS A 116 11.75 8.78 8.79
CA LYS A 116 13.09 8.77 9.37
C LYS A 116 13.50 7.34 9.67
N ILE A 117 14.68 6.96 9.19
CA ILE A 117 15.28 5.66 9.42
C ILE A 117 16.52 5.81 10.32
N PHE A 118 16.70 4.86 11.23
CA PHE A 118 17.95 4.70 11.95
C PHE A 118 18.44 3.26 11.85
N LYS A 119 19.75 3.14 11.70
CA LYS A 119 20.47 1.86 11.71
C LYS A 119 20.91 1.53 13.12
N THR A 120 20.61 0.33 13.60
CA THR A 120 21.06 -0.14 14.91
C THR A 120 22.51 -0.63 14.87
N ASN A 121 23.10 -0.91 16.04
CA ASN A 121 24.44 -1.50 16.14
C ASN A 121 24.56 -2.91 15.51
N GLU A 122 23.42 -3.57 15.26
CA GLU A 122 23.36 -4.90 14.66
C GLU A 122 23.02 -4.85 13.18
N ASP A 123 23.03 -3.64 12.59
CA ASP A 123 22.66 -3.39 11.19
C ASP A 123 21.20 -3.76 10.86
N ASN A 124 20.35 -3.79 11.89
CA ASN A 124 18.89 -3.75 11.78
C ASN A 124 18.43 -2.32 11.56
N PHE A 125 17.23 -2.14 11.01
CA PHE A 125 16.68 -0.80 10.75
C PHE A 125 15.40 -0.60 11.53
N PHE A 126 15.25 0.61 12.07
CA PHE A 126 13.97 1.08 12.54
C PHE A 126 13.60 2.31 11.74
N THR A 127 12.34 2.37 11.32
CA THR A 127 11.79 3.50 10.58
C THR A 127 10.56 4.01 11.30
N ALA A 128 10.46 5.33 11.44
CA ALA A 128 9.21 6.00 11.81
C ALA A 128 8.73 6.82 10.61
N GLY A 129 7.43 6.86 10.40
CA GLY A 129 6.80 7.60 9.32
C GLY A 129 5.55 8.32 9.80
N ILE A 130 5.31 9.49 9.20
CA ILE A 130 4.02 10.18 9.26
C ILE A 130 3.59 10.51 7.83
N GLU A 131 2.34 10.22 7.51
CA GLU A 131 1.74 10.62 6.24
C GLU A 131 0.42 11.31 6.52
N SER A 132 0.10 12.39 5.82
CA SER A 132 -1.20 13.07 5.94
C SER A 132 -1.67 13.58 4.59
N GLY A 133 -2.97 13.55 4.37
CA GLY A 133 -3.55 14.02 3.12
C GLY A 133 -5.00 13.61 2.94
N HIS A 134 -5.35 13.33 1.69
CA HIS A 134 -6.73 13.21 1.24
C HIS A 134 -7.00 11.87 0.57
N TYR A 135 -8.19 11.32 0.83
CA TYR A 135 -8.69 10.09 0.21
C TYR A 135 -10.11 10.33 -0.32
N SER A 136 -10.31 10.21 -1.62
CA SER A 136 -11.61 10.39 -2.27
C SER A 136 -11.80 9.50 -3.50
N ASN A 137 -12.98 9.63 -4.12
CA ASN A 137 -13.29 8.97 -5.39
C ASN A 137 -13.63 9.90 -6.56
N GLY A 138 -13.63 11.22 -6.31
CA GLY A 138 -13.90 12.24 -7.32
C GLY A 138 -15.32 12.23 -7.90
N GLN A 139 -16.28 11.55 -7.25
CA GLN A 139 -17.68 11.52 -7.68
C GLN A 139 -18.51 12.59 -6.96
N ALA A 140 -19.73 12.86 -7.47
CA ALA A 140 -20.58 13.96 -6.99
C ALA A 140 -22.03 13.55 -6.66
N GLY A 141 -22.43 12.30 -6.89
CA GLY A 141 -23.77 11.81 -6.58
C GLY A 141 -23.94 11.48 -5.10
N SER A 142 -25.19 11.40 -4.65
CA SER A 142 -25.51 10.96 -3.29
C SER A 142 -24.94 9.57 -3.03
N ALA A 143 -24.33 9.40 -1.86
CA ALA A 143 -23.71 8.16 -1.40
C ALA A 143 -24.61 6.92 -1.42
N PHE A 144 -25.89 7.14 -1.12
CA PHE A 144 -26.89 6.09 -0.86
C PHE A 144 -28.15 6.27 -1.73
N SER A 145 -28.07 7.04 -2.81
CA SER A 145 -29.13 7.18 -3.80
C SER A 145 -28.56 7.55 -5.16
N THR A 146 -29.12 6.97 -6.21
CA THR A 146 -28.83 7.36 -7.61
C THR A 146 -29.71 8.51 -8.10
N GLU A 147 -30.72 8.90 -7.32
CA GLU A 147 -31.74 9.89 -7.71
C GLU A 147 -31.42 11.30 -7.21
N PHE A 148 -30.64 11.42 -6.15
CA PHE A 148 -30.38 12.68 -5.47
C PHE A 148 -28.94 13.15 -5.65
N GLU A 149 -28.76 14.47 -5.69
CA GLU A 149 -27.45 15.10 -5.59
C GLU A 149 -26.88 14.91 -4.17
N ASP A 150 -25.56 14.87 -4.06
CA ASP A 150 -24.91 14.81 -2.76
C ASP A 150 -25.24 16.07 -1.94
N ASN A 151 -25.55 15.91 -0.65
CA ASN A 151 -25.96 16.99 0.26
C ASN A 151 -27.32 17.65 -0.06
N SER A 152 -28.14 17.11 -0.94
CA SER A 152 -29.56 17.53 -1.04
C SER A 152 -30.32 17.19 0.25
N GLU A 153 -31.46 17.83 0.49
CA GLU A 153 -32.28 17.54 1.68
C GLU A 153 -32.71 16.05 1.71
N GLU A 154 -33.03 15.47 0.56
CA GLU A 154 -33.38 14.07 0.39
C GLU A 154 -32.20 13.14 0.66
N SER A 155 -31.01 13.49 0.15
CA SER A 155 -29.77 12.74 0.43
C SER A 155 -29.47 12.73 1.94
N ILE A 156 -29.58 13.89 2.60
CA ILE A 156 -29.37 14.04 4.04
C ILE A 156 -30.40 13.22 4.83
N ALA A 157 -31.67 13.24 4.41
CA ALA A 157 -32.74 12.47 5.06
C ALA A 157 -32.49 10.95 5.02
N ILE A 158 -31.84 10.43 3.97
CA ILE A 158 -31.45 9.01 3.92
C ILE A 158 -30.51 8.68 5.08
N TYR A 159 -29.49 9.51 5.32
CA TYR A 159 -28.57 9.31 6.45
C TYR A 159 -29.30 9.33 7.80
N ASP A 160 -30.29 10.21 7.97
CA ASP A 160 -31.05 10.33 9.21
C ASP A 160 -31.98 9.12 9.45
N SER A 161 -32.22 8.29 8.42
CA SER A 161 -33.00 7.06 8.50
C SER A 161 -32.19 5.83 8.91
N PHE A 162 -30.87 5.93 8.99
CA PHE A 162 -30.01 4.79 9.30
C PHE A 162 -30.20 4.31 10.74
N THR A 163 -30.15 2.99 10.90
CA THR A 163 -30.17 2.30 12.18
C THR A 163 -29.10 1.23 12.16
N ASP A 164 -28.71 0.72 13.33
CA ASP A 164 -27.73 -0.37 13.45
C ASP A 164 -28.09 -1.63 12.65
N ASN A 165 -29.37 -1.81 12.29
CA ASN A 165 -29.87 -2.95 11.50
C ASN A 165 -29.92 -2.67 9.99
N THR A 166 -29.60 -1.46 9.55
CA THR A 166 -29.67 -1.09 8.13
C THR A 166 -28.49 -1.71 7.37
N ASP A 167 -28.79 -2.45 6.29
CA ASP A 167 -27.77 -2.94 5.35
C ASP A 167 -27.32 -1.80 4.43
N LEU A 168 -26.33 -1.04 4.88
CA LEU A 168 -25.79 0.08 4.12
C LEU A 168 -25.09 -0.36 2.83
N ALA A 169 -24.55 -1.58 2.76
CA ALA A 169 -23.87 -2.07 1.55
C ALA A 169 -24.85 -2.28 0.39
N ALA A 170 -26.10 -2.66 0.71
CA ALA A 170 -27.18 -2.79 -0.26
C ALA A 170 -27.70 -1.44 -0.78
N LEU A 171 -27.59 -0.37 0.01
CA LEU A 171 -28.09 0.97 -0.33
C LEU A 171 -27.08 1.83 -1.11
N LEU A 172 -25.82 1.39 -1.20
CA LEU A 172 -24.76 2.16 -1.82
C LEU A 172 -25.09 2.53 -3.28
N ASN A 173 -24.92 3.82 -3.60
CA ASN A 173 -24.81 4.27 -4.97
C ASN A 173 -23.42 3.89 -5.52
N ARG A 174 -23.37 2.73 -6.18
CA ARG A 174 -22.14 2.16 -6.74
C ARG A 174 -21.71 2.76 -8.08
N SER A 175 -22.51 3.65 -8.65
CA SER A 175 -22.19 4.29 -9.95
C SER A 175 -21.53 5.65 -9.76
N THR A 176 -22.14 6.52 -8.93
CA THR A 176 -21.73 7.93 -8.79
C THR A 176 -21.67 8.42 -7.35
N GLY A 177 -21.83 7.54 -6.35
CA GLY A 177 -21.81 7.94 -4.96
C GLY A 177 -20.48 8.58 -4.58
N ASN A 178 -20.51 9.84 -4.13
CA ASN A 178 -19.34 10.58 -3.65
C ASN A 178 -18.72 9.88 -2.44
N PHE A 179 -17.39 9.87 -2.32
CA PHE A 179 -16.66 9.54 -1.10
C PHE A 179 -15.46 10.47 -0.96
N SER A 180 -15.26 11.04 0.23
CA SER A 180 -14.21 12.01 0.49
C SER A 180 -13.88 12.12 1.99
N THR A 181 -12.61 12.00 2.35
CA THR A 181 -12.12 12.17 3.73
C THR A 181 -10.66 12.61 3.74
N ASN A 182 -10.23 13.24 4.83
CA ASN A 182 -8.81 13.39 5.13
C ASN A 182 -8.36 12.31 6.10
N LEU A 183 -7.06 12.03 6.10
CA LEU A 183 -6.45 11.06 7.01
C LEU A 183 -5.02 11.45 7.38
N THR A 184 -4.59 10.95 8.54
CA THR A 184 -3.19 10.95 8.99
C THR A 184 -2.81 9.54 9.44
N ARG A 185 -1.63 9.09 9.03
CA ARG A 185 -1.03 7.80 9.33
C ARG A 185 0.25 8.02 10.12
N LEU A 186 0.40 7.28 11.22
CA LEU A 186 1.64 7.16 11.98
C LEU A 186 2.10 5.71 11.86
N SER A 187 3.30 5.50 11.34
CA SER A 187 3.81 4.16 11.07
C SER A 187 5.16 3.96 11.74
N LEU A 188 5.35 2.77 12.31
CA LEU A 188 6.64 2.30 12.80
C LEU A 188 6.98 1.01 12.06
N ASN A 189 8.22 0.87 11.66
CA ASN A 189 8.74 -0.34 11.04
C ASN A 189 10.03 -0.77 11.74
N TYR A 190 10.15 -2.06 12.02
CA TYR A 190 11.39 -2.67 12.48
C TYR A 190 11.79 -3.79 11.52
N ARG A 191 13.00 -3.69 10.98
CA ARG A 191 13.53 -4.58 9.97
C ARG A 191 14.79 -5.27 10.49
N ILE A 192 14.70 -6.59 10.60
CA ILE A 192 15.81 -7.46 10.98
C ILE A 192 16.45 -7.97 9.69
N ASN A 193 17.75 -7.74 9.53
CA ASN A 193 18.48 -8.14 8.33
C ASN A 193 19.54 -9.19 8.67
N THR A 194 19.63 -10.23 7.86
CA THR A 194 20.80 -11.11 7.81
C THR A 194 21.50 -10.86 6.48
N PHE A 195 22.80 -10.60 6.52
CA PHE A 195 23.60 -10.29 5.35
C PHE A 195 24.52 -11.47 4.97
N ASN A 196 24.88 -11.53 3.69
CA ASN A 196 25.95 -12.42 3.22
C ASN A 196 27.34 -11.76 3.34
N ASP A 197 28.40 -12.47 2.95
CA ASP A 197 29.79 -11.98 3.01
C ASP A 197 30.04 -10.70 2.17
N GLN A 198 29.14 -10.38 1.23
CA GLN A 198 29.17 -9.17 0.41
C GLN A 198 28.27 -8.05 0.97
N ASN A 199 27.74 -8.21 2.18
CA ASN A 199 26.80 -7.32 2.84
C ASN A 199 25.49 -7.08 2.06
N VAL A 200 25.07 -8.06 1.26
CA VAL A 200 23.75 -8.08 0.63
C VAL A 200 22.75 -8.71 1.59
N PRO A 201 21.58 -8.09 1.84
CA PRO A 201 20.52 -8.71 2.65
C PRO A 201 20.09 -10.06 2.05
N GLN A 202 20.35 -11.16 2.75
CA GLN A 202 19.96 -12.51 2.36
C GLN A 202 18.56 -12.87 2.88
N LYS A 203 18.28 -12.50 4.14
CA LYS A 203 16.99 -12.69 4.80
C LYS A 203 16.57 -11.40 5.48
N ILE A 204 15.30 -11.07 5.36
CA ILE A 204 14.71 -9.86 5.92
C ILE A 204 13.42 -10.24 6.61
N HIS A 205 13.27 -9.83 7.86
CA HIS A 205 11.99 -9.80 8.57
C HIS A 205 11.62 -8.35 8.79
N SER A 206 10.43 -7.94 8.34
CA SER A 206 9.93 -6.58 8.44
C SER A 206 8.61 -6.59 9.19
N PHE A 207 8.56 -5.85 10.30
CA PHE A 207 7.37 -5.70 11.13
C PHE A 207 6.93 -4.25 11.06
N THR A 208 5.71 -4.01 10.57
CA THR A 208 5.14 -2.68 10.45
C THR A 208 3.90 -2.58 11.33
N THR A 209 3.79 -1.48 12.08
CA THR A 209 2.54 -1.09 12.75
C THR A 209 2.17 0.29 12.28
N THR A 210 0.90 0.48 11.92
CA THR A 210 0.37 1.78 11.50
C THR A 210 -0.88 2.09 12.28
N TYR A 211 -0.97 3.32 12.78
CA TYR A 211 -2.22 3.91 13.24
C TYR A 211 -2.68 4.94 12.22
N GLN A 212 -3.91 4.81 11.76
CA GLN A 212 -4.57 5.75 10.86
C GLN A 212 -5.75 6.41 11.56
N LEU A 213 -5.83 7.72 11.43
CA LEU A 213 -6.92 8.57 11.90
C LEU A 213 -7.57 9.24 10.71
N TYR A 214 -8.89 9.04 10.54
CA TYR A 214 -9.69 9.85 9.63
C TYR A 214 -10.15 11.13 10.32
N HIS A 215 -10.08 12.26 9.62
CA HIS A 215 -10.42 13.58 10.17
C HIS A 215 -10.79 14.57 9.06
N ASN A 216 -11.15 15.79 9.45
CA ASN A 216 -11.54 16.87 8.54
C ASN A 216 -10.38 17.77 8.09
N LYS A 217 -9.21 17.67 8.72
CA LYS A 217 -8.06 18.56 8.44
C LYS A 217 -7.15 18.05 7.31
N PHE A 218 -7.10 18.71 6.17
CA PHE A 218 -6.12 18.41 5.12
C PHE A 218 -4.70 18.72 5.61
N ILE A 219 -3.81 17.72 5.50
CA ILE A 219 -2.43 17.76 6.01
C ILE A 219 -2.37 18.14 7.51
N GLY A 220 -3.46 17.89 8.26
CA GLY A 220 -3.57 18.21 9.68
C GLY A 220 -3.81 19.68 10.03
N VAL A 221 -3.91 20.59 9.05
CA VAL A 221 -3.98 22.05 9.32
C VAL A 221 -5.17 22.78 8.71
N ALA A 222 -5.67 22.37 7.54
CA ALA A 222 -6.68 23.15 6.81
C ALA A 222 -8.02 22.42 6.70
N ASP A 223 -9.13 23.10 6.98
CA ASP A 223 -10.47 22.52 6.95
C ASP A 223 -11.05 22.51 5.53
N PHE A 224 -10.52 21.64 4.67
CA PHE A 224 -11.07 21.36 3.34
C PHE A 224 -10.86 19.90 2.93
N GLY A 225 -11.67 19.38 2.01
CA GLY A 225 -11.56 18.00 1.51
C GLY A 225 -12.75 17.11 1.88
N GLY A 226 -13.98 17.60 1.66
CA GLY A 226 -15.20 16.78 1.53
C GLY A 226 -15.58 15.91 2.74
N TYR A 227 -15.03 16.19 3.92
CA TYR A 227 -15.31 15.42 5.12
C TYR A 227 -16.78 15.52 5.53
N ASN A 228 -17.46 14.38 5.55
CA ASN A 228 -18.80 14.23 6.12
C ASN A 228 -18.69 13.54 7.50
N PRO A 229 -19.04 14.21 8.62
CA PRO A 229 -19.04 13.57 9.94
C PRO A 229 -19.88 12.30 10.00
N ARG A 230 -20.99 12.23 9.25
CA ARG A 230 -21.87 11.05 9.22
C ARG A 230 -21.21 9.86 8.54
N ASP A 231 -20.33 10.09 7.56
CA ASP A 231 -19.58 9.01 6.92
C ASP A 231 -18.54 8.41 7.88
N ILE A 232 -17.97 9.20 8.80
CA ILE A 232 -17.07 8.66 9.85
C ILE A 232 -17.78 7.62 10.72
N ASP A 233 -19.05 7.82 11.06
CA ASP A 233 -19.79 6.86 11.87
C ASP A 233 -20.07 5.56 11.09
N ILE A 234 -20.05 5.63 9.75
CA ILE A 234 -20.15 4.47 8.87
C ILE A 234 -18.84 3.70 8.84
N TYR A 235 -17.74 4.36 8.46
CA TYR A 235 -16.49 3.66 8.25
C TYR A 235 -15.60 3.54 9.48
N GLY A 236 -15.85 4.28 10.55
CA GLY A 236 -15.05 4.28 11.77
C GLY A 236 -13.82 5.17 11.68
N ARG A 237 -13.52 5.87 12.77
CA ARG A 237 -12.50 6.93 12.81
C ARG A 237 -11.07 6.41 12.91
N HIS A 238 -10.88 5.30 13.62
CA HIS A 238 -9.57 4.82 14.06
C HIS A 238 -9.29 3.46 13.42
N GLN A 239 -8.14 3.35 12.75
CA GLN A 239 -7.69 2.09 12.15
C GLN A 239 -6.28 1.76 12.61
N PHE A 240 -6.07 0.51 12.97
CA PHE A 240 -4.77 -0.06 13.32
C PHE A 240 -4.41 -1.14 12.30
N GLU A 241 -3.21 -1.05 11.75
CA GLU A 241 -2.66 -2.00 10.78
C GLU A 241 -1.43 -2.66 11.38
N LEU A 242 -1.35 -3.98 11.31
CA LEU A 242 -0.17 -4.78 11.65
C LEU A 242 0.26 -5.55 10.42
N GLY A 243 1.51 -5.35 10.00
CA GLY A 243 2.11 -6.00 8.86
C GLY A 243 3.34 -6.80 9.27
N TYR A 244 3.45 -8.01 8.73
CA TYR A 244 4.67 -8.80 8.75
C TYR A 244 5.04 -9.17 7.32
N GLU A 245 6.31 -9.04 7.00
CA GLU A 245 6.87 -9.41 5.72
C GLU A 245 8.20 -10.14 5.89
N PHE A 246 8.31 -11.28 5.21
CA PHE A 246 9.53 -12.06 5.13
C PHE A 246 10.04 -12.08 3.70
N THR A 247 11.29 -11.66 3.50
CA THR A 247 11.98 -11.75 2.21
C THR A 247 13.20 -12.65 2.32
N SER A 248 13.38 -13.53 1.34
CA SER A 248 14.55 -14.41 1.25
C SER A 248 14.82 -14.79 -0.20
N HIS A 249 15.90 -15.52 -0.42
CA HIS A 249 16.36 -15.94 -1.73
C HIS A 249 16.35 -17.47 -1.86
N LEU A 250 15.86 -17.95 -2.99
CA LEU A 250 15.98 -19.33 -3.42
C LEU A 250 16.70 -19.36 -4.77
N LYS A 251 17.93 -19.87 -4.79
CA LYS A 251 18.83 -19.78 -5.96
C LYS A 251 18.99 -18.31 -6.39
N LYS A 252 18.60 -17.97 -7.62
CA LYS A 252 18.63 -16.59 -8.17
C LYS A 252 17.28 -15.90 -8.10
N MET A 253 16.35 -16.35 -7.25
CA MET A 253 15.01 -15.79 -7.15
C MET A 253 14.82 -15.24 -5.76
N ARG A 254 14.40 -13.98 -5.65
CA ARG A 254 13.94 -13.41 -4.40
C ARG A 254 12.45 -13.72 -4.24
N TYR A 255 12.01 -14.07 -3.05
CA TYR A 255 10.60 -14.25 -2.75
C TYR A 255 10.24 -13.49 -1.49
N THR A 256 8.99 -13.06 -1.42
CA THR A 256 8.40 -12.39 -0.27
C THR A 256 7.12 -13.09 0.14
N ILE A 257 6.91 -13.27 1.44
CA ILE A 257 5.64 -13.71 2.02
C ILE A 257 5.22 -12.63 3.00
N SER A 258 3.98 -12.15 2.92
CA SER A 258 3.48 -11.13 3.82
C SER A 258 2.09 -11.44 4.38
N GLN A 259 1.84 -10.90 5.56
CA GLN A 259 0.55 -10.91 6.25
C GLN A 259 0.28 -9.50 6.75
N GLN A 260 -0.89 -8.97 6.42
CA GLN A 260 -1.40 -7.71 6.94
C GLN A 260 -2.73 -7.95 7.65
N LEU A 261 -2.91 -7.32 8.79
CA LEU A 261 -4.13 -7.35 9.60
C LEU A 261 -4.53 -5.90 9.90
N ASN A 262 -5.75 -5.53 9.58
CA ASN A 262 -6.29 -4.21 9.88
C ASN A 262 -7.51 -4.36 10.79
N VAL A 263 -7.63 -3.49 11.80
CA VAL A 263 -8.80 -3.39 12.68
C VAL A 263 -9.24 -1.93 12.75
N THR A 264 -10.53 -1.70 12.54
CA THR A 264 -11.17 -0.39 12.54
C THR A 264 -12.16 -0.32 13.69
N LEU A 265 -12.10 0.75 14.46
CA LEU A 265 -12.93 0.95 15.65
C LEU A 265 -14.01 2.01 15.39
N GLY A 266 -15.22 1.74 15.87
CA GLY A 266 -16.36 2.65 15.80
C GLY A 266 -17.00 2.75 14.41
N SER A 267 -16.85 1.72 13.56
CA SER A 267 -17.62 1.62 12.32
C SER A 267 -19.04 1.14 12.59
N HIS A 268 -19.97 1.51 11.71
CA HIS A 268 -21.36 1.04 11.73
C HIS A 268 -21.41 -0.49 11.66
N PRO A 269 -22.38 -1.16 12.32
CA PRO A 269 -22.48 -2.63 12.34
C PRO A 269 -22.60 -3.31 10.97
N SER A 270 -22.99 -2.57 9.93
CA SER A 270 -23.02 -3.06 8.55
C SER A 270 -21.65 -3.11 7.87
N SER A 271 -20.59 -2.61 8.51
CA SER A 271 -19.21 -2.70 8.02
C SER A 271 -18.44 -3.70 8.88
N ASP A 272 -17.71 -4.61 8.24
CA ASP A 272 -16.79 -5.47 8.98
C ASP A 272 -15.66 -4.62 9.58
N PRO A 273 -15.31 -4.80 10.86
CA PRO A 273 -14.29 -3.98 11.50
C PRO A 273 -12.88 -4.46 11.17
N TYR A 274 -12.70 -5.64 10.56
CA TYR A 274 -11.39 -6.25 10.35
C TYR A 274 -11.14 -6.60 8.88
N ARG A 275 -9.87 -6.58 8.49
CA ARG A 275 -9.39 -7.08 7.19
C ARG A 275 -8.12 -7.87 7.40
N SER A 276 -7.96 -8.94 6.63
CA SER A 276 -6.73 -9.71 6.58
C SER A 276 -6.31 -9.89 5.13
N VAL A 277 -5.02 -9.69 4.86
CA VAL A 277 -4.41 -9.88 3.54
C VAL A 277 -3.15 -10.72 3.69
N THR A 278 -3.13 -11.88 3.03
CA THR A 278 -1.94 -12.73 2.92
C THR A 278 -1.44 -12.64 1.48
N SER A 279 -0.14 -12.45 1.28
CA SER A 279 0.44 -12.42 -0.07
C SER A 279 1.73 -13.21 -0.16
N ALA A 280 2.01 -13.71 -1.37
CA ALA A 280 3.27 -14.32 -1.75
C ALA A 280 3.70 -13.75 -3.09
N ILE A 281 4.95 -13.28 -3.15
CA ILE A 281 5.53 -12.66 -4.34
C ILE A 281 6.83 -13.36 -4.69
N LEU A 282 7.03 -13.63 -5.98
CA LEU A 282 8.24 -14.21 -6.52
C LEU A 282 8.85 -13.25 -7.54
N TYR A 283 10.13 -12.90 -7.33
CA TYR A 283 10.94 -12.02 -8.17
C TYR A 283 11.97 -12.86 -8.93
N PRO A 284 11.71 -13.21 -10.21
CA PRO A 284 12.64 -13.99 -11.01
C PRO A 284 13.95 -13.22 -11.22
N ARG A 285 15.08 -13.91 -11.09
CA ARG A 285 16.43 -13.33 -11.28
C ARG A 285 16.75 -12.17 -10.33
N ASP A 286 16.00 -12.04 -9.24
CA ASP A 286 16.10 -10.93 -8.30
C ASP A 286 15.89 -9.56 -8.96
N ASN A 287 14.96 -9.51 -9.93
CA ASN A 287 14.53 -8.27 -10.56
C ASN A 287 13.52 -7.51 -9.68
N ASP A 288 13.23 -6.28 -10.08
CA ASP A 288 12.23 -5.42 -9.42
C ASP A 288 10.80 -5.87 -9.75
N LEU A 289 10.57 -6.58 -10.87
CA LEU A 289 9.27 -7.11 -11.25
C LEU A 289 8.99 -8.48 -10.61
N GLY A 290 7.86 -8.59 -9.93
CA GLY A 290 7.40 -9.80 -9.24
C GLY A 290 6.06 -10.33 -9.77
N ILE A 291 5.90 -11.65 -9.67
CA ILE A 291 4.61 -12.33 -9.83
C ILE A 291 4.01 -12.51 -8.44
N MET A 292 2.76 -12.11 -8.26
CA MET A 292 2.08 -12.08 -6.97
C MET A 292 0.88 -13.02 -6.95
N ALA A 293 0.66 -13.66 -5.80
CA ALA A 293 -0.62 -14.23 -5.41
C ALA A 293 -1.04 -13.62 -4.06
N GLN A 294 -2.30 -13.26 -3.92
CA GLN A 294 -2.84 -12.63 -2.72
C GLN A 294 -4.21 -13.22 -2.36
N PHE A 295 -4.46 -13.38 -1.07
CA PHE A 295 -5.76 -13.71 -0.53
C PHE A 295 -6.15 -12.64 0.49
N SER A 296 -7.38 -12.14 0.38
CA SER A 296 -7.94 -11.14 1.28
C SER A 296 -9.31 -11.58 1.76
N PHE A 297 -9.67 -11.22 2.99
CA PHE A 297 -11.01 -11.42 3.53
C PHE A 297 -11.33 -10.39 4.62
N GLY A 298 -12.63 -10.26 4.91
CA GLY A 298 -13.16 -9.20 5.76
C GLY A 298 -13.39 -7.92 4.94
N ARG A 299 -13.34 -6.79 5.64
CA ARG A 299 -13.59 -5.44 5.13
C ARG A 299 -12.85 -5.15 3.84
N ASP A 300 -13.57 -4.59 2.87
CA ASP A 300 -13.01 -4.09 1.63
C ASP A 300 -12.53 -2.64 1.78
N ASP A 301 -11.29 -2.35 1.35
CA ASP A 301 -10.66 -1.03 1.47
C ASP A 301 -10.89 -0.13 0.24
N TYR A 302 -11.65 -0.64 -0.74
CA TYR A 302 -12.17 0.17 -1.83
C TYR A 302 -13.16 1.22 -1.31
N ASN A 303 -13.19 2.36 -1.99
CA ASN A 303 -13.88 3.60 -1.59
C ASN A 303 -15.42 3.57 -1.63
N TYR A 304 -16.03 2.41 -1.42
CA TYR A 304 -17.47 2.26 -1.18
C TYR A 304 -17.78 2.41 0.32
N ARG A 305 -17.25 3.48 0.93
CA ARG A 305 -17.29 3.70 2.40
C ARG A 305 -16.84 2.49 3.22
N PHE A 306 -16.11 1.57 2.60
CA PHE A 306 -15.62 0.34 3.20
C PHE A 306 -16.72 -0.53 3.82
N LEU A 307 -17.90 -0.54 3.19
CA LEU A 307 -19.06 -1.32 3.63
C LEU A 307 -19.03 -2.75 3.13
N ASP A 308 -18.37 -3.01 2.01
CA ASP A 308 -18.28 -4.36 1.46
C ASP A 308 -17.35 -5.25 2.29
N SER A 309 -17.67 -6.53 2.34
CA SER A 309 -16.82 -7.57 2.90
C SER A 309 -17.00 -8.88 2.14
N PHE A 310 -15.90 -9.44 1.64
CA PHE A 310 -15.91 -10.70 0.92
C PHE A 310 -14.50 -11.28 0.81
N PRO A 311 -14.36 -12.62 0.77
CA PRO A 311 -13.09 -13.24 0.46
C PRO A 311 -12.76 -13.07 -1.02
N ARG A 312 -11.50 -12.73 -1.33
CA ARG A 312 -10.99 -12.62 -2.70
C ARG A 312 -9.58 -13.17 -2.82
N PHE A 313 -9.37 -14.01 -3.82
CA PHE A 313 -8.06 -14.50 -4.24
C PHE A 313 -7.66 -13.84 -5.55
N THR A 314 -6.46 -13.27 -5.62
CA THR A 314 -5.94 -12.61 -6.81
C THR A 314 -4.56 -13.13 -7.20
N ILE A 315 -4.27 -13.07 -8.50
CA ILE A 315 -2.95 -13.29 -9.07
C ILE A 315 -2.61 -12.12 -9.98
N GLY A 316 -1.36 -11.72 -10.00
CA GLY A 316 -0.98 -10.51 -10.72
C GLY A 316 0.50 -10.26 -10.80
N PHE A 317 0.82 -9.03 -11.15
CA PHE A 317 2.17 -8.50 -11.21
C PHE A 317 2.31 -7.34 -10.23
N THR A 318 3.48 -7.24 -9.64
CA THR A 318 3.88 -6.13 -8.78
C THR A 318 5.29 -5.72 -9.16
N TRP A 319 5.70 -4.51 -8.82
CA TRP A 319 7.07 -4.06 -9.00
C TRP A 319 7.57 -3.35 -7.75
N ASP A 320 8.75 -3.74 -7.30
CA ASP A 320 9.38 -3.26 -6.09
C ASP A 320 10.34 -2.12 -6.44
N TRP A 321 9.91 -0.89 -6.18
CA TRP A 321 10.75 0.29 -6.36
C TRP A 321 11.89 0.38 -5.32
N PHE A 322 11.84 -0.40 -4.23
CA PHE A 322 12.69 -0.25 -3.04
C PHE A 322 13.44 -1.54 -2.72
N THR A 323 14.09 -2.09 -3.74
CA THR A 323 14.79 -3.36 -3.61
C THR A 323 15.88 -3.35 -2.55
N PRO A 324 16.13 -4.50 -1.89
CA PRO A 324 17.26 -4.66 -0.99
C PRO A 324 18.56 -4.22 -1.67
N PHE A 325 19.33 -3.38 -0.99
CA PHE A 325 20.61 -2.89 -1.48
C PHE A 325 21.73 -3.28 -0.50
N VAL A 326 22.97 -3.24 -0.99
CA VAL A 326 24.17 -3.50 -0.18
C VAL A 326 24.28 -2.40 0.88
N VAL A 327 24.45 -2.80 2.13
CA VAL A 327 24.60 -1.88 3.26
C VAL A 327 25.99 -2.06 3.85
N LYS A 328 26.74 -0.97 4.04
CA LYS A 328 28.04 -1.08 4.72
C LYS A 328 27.81 -1.47 6.19
N PRO A 329 28.49 -2.50 6.73
CA PRO A 329 28.29 -2.93 8.10
C PRO A 329 28.81 -1.88 9.09
N SER A 330 28.23 -1.84 10.29
CA SER A 330 28.78 -0.99 11.35
C SER A 330 30.13 -1.56 11.83
N GLN A 331 31.05 -0.70 12.29
CA GLN A 331 32.43 -1.07 12.64
C GLN A 331 32.56 -2.27 13.62
N LYS A 332 31.52 -2.61 14.39
CA LYS A 332 31.54 -3.75 15.33
C LYS A 332 31.41 -5.12 14.67
N GLN A 333 30.91 -5.21 13.44
CA GLN A 333 30.85 -6.46 12.67
C GLN A 333 32.16 -6.75 11.91
N ILE A 334 33.06 -5.77 11.80
CA ILE A 334 34.43 -6.02 11.36
C ILE A 334 35.12 -6.77 12.50
N HIS A 335 35.33 -8.08 12.34
CA HIS A 335 35.91 -9.01 13.32
C HIS A 335 36.83 -8.35 14.40
N PRO A 336 36.67 -8.66 15.69
CA PRO A 336 37.59 -8.20 16.74
C PRO A 336 39.07 -8.58 16.49
N GLU A 337 39.31 -9.55 15.63
CA GLU A 337 40.65 -10.03 15.25
C GLU A 337 41.36 -9.11 14.23
N SER A 338 40.64 -8.30 13.45
CA SER A 338 41.25 -7.38 12.48
C SER A 338 41.89 -6.15 13.15
N LEU A 339 41.56 -5.89 14.42
CA LEU A 339 42.17 -4.84 15.24
C LEU A 339 43.42 -5.31 16.00
N LYS A 340 43.76 -6.61 15.94
CA LYS A 340 44.95 -7.17 16.61
C LYS A 340 46.19 -7.28 15.73
N SER A 341 46.13 -6.93 14.45
CA SER A 341 47.30 -6.95 13.54
C SER A 341 48.02 -5.60 13.41
N VAL A 342 47.63 -4.60 14.21
CA VAL A 342 48.36 -3.34 14.33
C VAL A 342 48.81 -3.14 15.77
N LYS A 343 49.85 -3.88 16.17
CA LYS A 343 50.91 -3.43 17.07
C LYS A 343 52.06 -4.42 17.12
#